data_AF-A0A9W6XFX3-F1
#
_entry.id   AF-A0A9W6XFX3-F1
#
_cell.length_a   1.000
_cell.length_b   1.000
_cell.length_c   1.000
_cell.angle_alpha   90.00
_cell.angle_beta   90.00
_cell.angle_gamma   90.00
#
_symmetry.space_group_name_H-M   'P 1'
#
loop_
_entity.id
_entity.type
_entity.pdbx_description
1 polymer ?
#
loop_
_entity_poly.entity_id
_entity_poly.type
_entity_poly.pdbx_seq_one_letter_code
_entity_poly.pdbx_strand_id
1 'polypeptide(L)'
;MSGDLAPITNEVNEALVVRLQTLYRARRARREAVELANSSYLKCWDAVSGLAYYCNLRTGLSSWKKPLLLAARDPIDTKVDTGLENVDIQEIRTKVQDEPNVDQLSLKDRQRRREESLAFKRKCEDEKRELMLRHRRKIVRAMRHFEKNMLDEKSRARQERQAKLKNDNQQLLQDLYEGKKASELTDFET
;
A
#
# COMPACT_ATOMS: atom_id res chain seq x y z
N MET A 1 -20.18 58.94 -2.26
CA MET A 1 -19.36 57.87 -1.67
C MET A 1 -19.15 56.83 -2.74
N SER A 2 -18.13 57.04 -3.58
CA SER A 2 -17.87 56.18 -4.75
C SER A 2 -16.84 55.15 -4.34
N GLY A 3 -17.28 53.89 -4.27
CA GLY A 3 -16.47 52.74 -3.92
C GLY A 3 -15.45 52.44 -5.01
N ASP A 4 -14.20 52.35 -4.58
CA ASP A 4 -13.01 52.03 -5.35
C ASP A 4 -13.05 50.54 -5.76
N LEU A 5 -13.61 50.23 -6.94
CA LEU A 5 -13.42 48.92 -7.58
C LEU A 5 -12.16 48.98 -8.43
N ALA A 6 -11.01 48.70 -7.80
CA ALA A 6 -9.76 48.51 -8.51
C ALA A 6 -9.92 47.42 -9.58
N PRO A 7 -9.45 47.62 -10.82
CA PRO A 7 -9.56 46.64 -11.87
C PRO A 7 -8.67 45.45 -11.49
N ILE A 8 -9.25 44.27 -11.32
CA ILE A 8 -8.50 43.03 -11.18
C ILE A 8 -7.61 42.94 -12.41
N THR A 9 -6.31 43.19 -12.25
CA THR A 9 -5.38 43.38 -13.35
C THR A 9 -5.25 42.09 -14.17
N ASN A 10 -5.02 42.22 -15.48
CA ASN A 10 -4.88 41.08 -16.39
C ASN A 10 -3.83 40.06 -15.90
N GLU A 11 -2.76 40.54 -15.25
CA GLU A 11 -1.71 39.72 -14.65
C GLU A 11 -2.22 38.81 -13.52
N VAL A 12 -3.11 39.31 -12.64
CA VAL A 12 -3.73 38.49 -11.58
C VAL A 12 -4.62 37.42 -12.20
N ASN A 13 -5.36 37.77 -13.25
CA ASN A 13 -6.20 36.81 -13.97
C ASN A 13 -5.37 35.72 -14.65
N GLU A 14 -4.26 36.07 -15.30
CA GLU A 14 -3.33 35.10 -15.90
C GLU A 14 -2.73 34.15 -14.84
N ALA A 15 -2.29 34.69 -13.70
CA ALA A 15 -1.77 33.89 -12.59
C ALA A 15 -2.82 32.91 -12.03
N LEU A 16 -4.08 33.36 -11.91
CA LEU A 16 -5.21 32.52 -11.48
C LEU A 16 -5.50 31.40 -12.50
N VAL A 17 -5.49 31.71 -13.80
CA VAL A 17 -5.68 30.74 -14.88
C VAL A 17 -4.58 29.68 -14.85
N VAL A 18 -3.31 30.10 -14.74
CA VAL A 18 -2.17 29.16 -14.64
C VAL A 18 -2.31 28.27 -13.42
N ARG A 19 -2.72 28.82 -12.26
CA ARG A 19 -2.93 28.04 -11.04
C ARG A 19 -4.05 27.02 -11.20
N LEU A 20 -5.17 27.42 -11.81
CA LEU A 20 -6.29 26.52 -12.08
C LEU A 20 -5.90 25.39 -13.05
N GLN A 21 -5.21 25.73 -14.15
CA GLN A 21 -4.70 24.75 -15.11
C GLN A 21 -3.71 23.78 -14.46
N THR A 22 -2.82 24.28 -13.61
CA THR A 22 -1.84 23.46 -12.86
C THR A 22 -2.56 22.47 -11.95
N LEU A 23 -3.55 22.95 -11.18
CA LEU A 23 -4.38 22.09 -10.33
C LEU A 23 -5.13 21.03 -11.13
N TYR A 24 -5.71 21.42 -12.27
CA TYR A 24 -6.41 20.50 -13.16
C TYR A 24 -5.49 19.40 -13.70
N ARG A 25 -4.33 19.78 -14.26
CA ARG A 25 -3.33 18.85 -14.79
C ARG A 25 -2.81 17.91 -13.70
N ALA A 26 -2.53 18.43 -12.50
CA ALA A 26 -2.08 17.62 -11.37
C ALA A 26 -3.16 16.62 -10.92
N ARG A 27 -4.43 17.03 -10.83
CA ARG A 27 -5.54 16.13 -10.49
C ARG A 27 -5.72 15.05 -11.55
N ARG A 28 -5.61 15.42 -12.83
CA ARG A 28 -5.70 14.47 -13.94
C ARG A 28 -4.57 13.44 -13.89
N ALA A 29 -3.31 13.89 -13.78
CA ALA A 29 -2.15 13.00 -13.68
C ALA A 29 -2.25 12.03 -12.49
N ARG A 30 -2.75 12.50 -11.33
CA ARG A 30 -2.99 11.63 -10.17
C ARG A 30 -4.06 10.57 -10.45
N ARG A 31 -5.15 10.91 -11.14
CA ARG A 31 -6.19 9.93 -11.51
C ARG A 31 -5.62 8.86 -12.43
N GLU A 32 -4.89 9.26 -13.47
CA GLU A 32 -4.24 8.34 -14.41
C GLU A 32 -3.23 7.43 -13.70
N ALA A 33 -2.40 7.97 -12.80
CA ALA A 33 -1.47 7.18 -12.00
C ALA A 33 -2.17 6.17 -11.08
N VAL A 34 -3.31 6.54 -10.48
CA VAL A 34 -4.12 5.65 -9.65
C VAL A 34 -4.78 4.56 -10.49
N GLU A 35 -5.30 4.88 -11.66
CA GLU A 35 -5.87 3.89 -12.60
C GLU A 35 -4.82 2.88 -13.04
N LEU A 36 -3.61 3.36 -13.38
CA LEU A 36 -2.47 2.49 -13.69
C LEU A 36 -2.06 1.61 -12.50
N ALA A 37 -2.08 2.16 -11.28
CA ALA A 37 -1.81 1.37 -10.08
C ALA A 37 -2.89 0.30 -9.85
N ASN A 38 -4.16 0.61 -10.09
CA ASN A 38 -5.26 -0.36 -9.94
C ASN A 38 -5.21 -1.48 -11.00
N SER A 39 -4.75 -1.18 -12.22
CA SER A 39 -4.61 -2.21 -13.26
C SER A 39 -3.36 -3.07 -13.09
N SER A 40 -2.31 -2.53 -12.46
CA SER A 40 -1.04 -3.25 -12.28
C SER A 40 -0.94 -4.03 -10.97
N TYR A 41 -1.78 -3.74 -9.97
CA TYR A 41 -1.73 -4.41 -8.67
C TYR A 41 -3.02 -5.16 -8.36
N LEU A 42 -2.87 -6.38 -7.86
CA LEU A 42 -3.97 -7.20 -7.35
C LEU A 42 -3.87 -7.31 -5.83
N LYS A 43 -4.99 -7.05 -5.13
CA LYS A 43 -5.10 -7.32 -3.69
C LYS A 43 -5.46 -8.79 -3.49
N CYS A 44 -4.51 -9.54 -2.96
CA CYS A 44 -4.64 -10.96 -2.67
C CYS A 44 -4.80 -11.17 -1.17
N TRP A 45 -5.33 -12.32 -0.79
CA TRP A 45 -5.49 -12.72 0.61
C TRP A 45 -4.64 -13.94 0.87
N ASP A 46 -3.77 -13.85 1.87
CA ASP A 46 -3.01 -15.01 2.30
C ASP A 46 -3.92 -15.95 3.09
N ALA A 47 -4.01 -17.20 2.65
CA ALA A 47 -4.82 -18.23 3.30
C ALA A 47 -4.29 -18.59 4.70
N VAL A 48 -2.98 -18.42 4.92
CA VAL A 48 -2.32 -18.79 6.18
C VAL A 48 -2.47 -17.67 7.21
N SER A 49 -2.05 -16.45 6.86
CA SER A 49 -2.07 -15.30 7.78
C SER A 49 -3.43 -14.63 7.85
N GLY A 50 -4.30 -14.84 6.85
CA GLY A 50 -5.55 -14.12 6.71
C GLY A 50 -5.40 -12.61 6.43
N LEU A 51 -4.17 -12.15 6.18
CA LEU A 51 -3.82 -10.77 5.89
C LEU A 51 -3.87 -10.54 4.37
N ALA A 52 -4.18 -9.30 3.99
CA ALA A 52 -4.12 -8.90 2.60
C ALA A 52 -2.67 -8.58 2.20
N TYR A 53 -2.26 -9.06 1.04
CA TYR A 53 -1.01 -8.70 0.39
C TYR A 53 -1.29 -8.17 -1.02
N TYR A 54 -0.36 -7.40 -1.56
CA TYR A 54 -0.48 -6.77 -2.87
C TYR A 54 0.51 -7.39 -3.83
N CYS A 55 0.00 -7.99 -4.91
CA CYS A 55 0.81 -8.53 -6.00
C CYS A 55 0.92 -7.52 -7.13
N ASN A 56 2.14 -7.22 -7.57
CA ASN A 56 2.36 -6.50 -8.82
C ASN A 56 2.27 -7.51 -9.99
N LEU A 57 1.29 -7.32 -10.87
CA LEU A 57 1.04 -8.20 -12.02
C LEU A 57 2.10 -8.06 -13.11
N ARG A 58 2.84 -6.94 -13.15
CA ARG A 58 3.88 -6.69 -14.15
C ARG A 58 5.23 -7.31 -13.77
N THR A 59 5.58 -7.27 -12.48
CA THR A 59 6.87 -7.82 -11.99
C THR A 59 6.74 -9.17 -11.31
N GLY A 60 5.52 -9.61 -10.97
CA GLY A 60 5.26 -10.82 -10.20
C GLY A 60 5.63 -10.71 -8.71
N LEU A 61 6.13 -9.55 -8.26
CA LEU A 61 6.54 -9.36 -6.87
C LEU A 61 5.33 -9.12 -5.96
N SER A 62 5.38 -9.69 -4.75
CA SER A 62 4.38 -9.50 -3.71
C SER A 62 4.92 -8.62 -2.59
N SER A 63 4.06 -7.79 -2.02
CA SER A 63 4.38 -6.93 -0.88
C SER A 63 3.22 -6.89 0.12
N TRP A 64 3.55 -6.96 1.40
CA TRP A 64 2.59 -6.81 2.49
C TRP A 64 2.23 -5.35 2.77
N LYS A 65 3.05 -4.41 2.29
CA LYS A 65 2.81 -2.97 2.44
C LYS A 65 1.93 -2.47 1.29
N LYS A 66 0.83 -1.78 1.63
CA LYS A 66 -0.06 -1.17 0.63
C LYS A 66 0.71 -0.14 -0.22
N PRO A 67 0.69 -0.23 -1.56
CA PRO A 67 1.35 0.75 -2.41
C PRO A 67 0.74 2.14 -2.23
N LEU A 68 1.58 3.18 -2.28
CA LEU A 68 1.19 4.56 -1.94
C LEU A 68 -0.01 5.07 -2.75
N LEU A 69 -0.02 4.80 -4.07
CA LEU A 69 -1.09 5.22 -4.97
C LEU A 69 -2.43 4.51 -4.69
N LEU A 70 -2.38 3.29 -4.15
CA LEU A 70 -3.56 2.55 -3.71
C LEU A 70 -4.05 3.02 -2.33
N ALA A 71 -3.15 3.53 -1.48
CA ALA A 71 -3.49 4.05 -0.16
C ALA A 71 -4.30 5.36 -0.23
N ALA A 72 -4.01 6.22 -1.20
CA ALA A 72 -4.63 7.54 -1.35
C ALA A 72 -6.16 7.53 -1.64
N ARG A 73 -6.75 6.38 -1.94
CA ARG A 73 -8.17 6.24 -2.32
C ARG A 73 -9.04 5.54 -1.27
N ASP A 74 -8.44 4.86 -0.29
CA ASP A 74 -9.23 4.35 0.83
C ASP A 74 -9.61 5.55 1.72
N PRO A 75 -10.85 5.59 2.24
CA PRO A 75 -11.16 6.52 3.32
C PRO A 75 -10.11 6.29 4.40
N ILE A 76 -9.40 7.36 4.74
CA ILE A 76 -8.44 7.32 5.82
C ILE A 76 -9.27 7.02 7.07
N ASP A 77 -9.11 5.84 7.67
CA ASP A 77 -9.62 5.53 9.02
C ASP A 77 -8.81 6.31 10.06
N THR A 78 -8.67 7.62 9.85
CA THR A 78 -8.22 8.56 10.87
C THR A 78 -9.42 8.80 11.74
N LYS A 79 -9.45 8.15 12.91
CA LYS A 79 -10.08 8.75 14.09
C LYS A 79 -9.34 10.05 14.38
N VAL A 80 -9.73 11.11 13.71
CA VAL A 80 -9.29 12.48 13.99
C VAL A 80 -10.52 13.16 14.56
N ASP A 81 -10.51 13.35 15.87
CA ASP A 81 -11.39 14.28 16.57
C ASP A 81 -11.06 15.69 16.07
N THR A 82 -11.81 16.16 15.08
CA THR A 82 -11.92 17.58 14.80
C THR A 82 -13.39 17.93 14.73
N GLY A 83 -13.92 18.43 15.84
CA GLY A 83 -15.16 19.19 15.85
C GLY A 83 -14.92 20.50 15.10
N LEU A 84 -15.45 20.60 13.88
CA LEU A 84 -15.74 21.85 13.19
C LEU A 84 -17.00 21.64 12.34
N GLU A 85 -18.10 22.08 12.96
CA GLU A 85 -19.35 22.66 12.48
C GLU A 85 -19.81 22.51 11.02
N ASN A 86 -21.07 22.06 10.97
CA ASN A 86 -22.06 22.11 9.90
C ASN A 86 -21.97 23.34 8.98
N VAL A 87 -21.93 23.09 7.67
CA VAL A 87 -22.35 24.05 6.65
C VAL A 87 -23.50 23.41 5.87
N ASP A 88 -24.67 24.04 5.92
CA ASP A 88 -25.91 23.61 5.26
C ASP A 88 -25.77 23.64 3.73
N ILE A 89 -25.82 22.46 3.11
CA ILE A 89 -25.69 22.25 1.65
C ILE A 89 -27.06 22.39 0.93
N GLN A 90 -28.11 22.85 1.61
CA GLN A 90 -29.48 22.82 1.07
C GLN A 90 -29.80 23.94 0.06
N GLU A 91 -29.02 25.01 -0.03
CA GLU A 91 -29.45 26.21 -0.79
C GLU A 91 -29.02 26.26 -2.27
N ILE A 92 -28.18 25.34 -2.75
CA ILE A 92 -27.71 25.35 -4.16
C ILE A 92 -28.63 24.50 -5.09
N ARG A 93 -29.54 23.69 -4.54
CA ARG A 93 -30.22 22.63 -5.31
C ARG A 93 -31.48 23.07 -6.07
N THR A 94 -31.98 24.29 -5.89
CA THR A 94 -33.34 24.64 -6.35
C THR A 94 -33.42 25.33 -7.72
N LYS A 95 -32.34 25.45 -8.48
CA LYS A 95 -32.39 26.11 -9.81
C LYS A 95 -31.63 25.39 -10.92
N VAL A 96 -32.02 24.16 -11.26
CA VAL A 96 -31.87 23.60 -12.62
C VAL A 96 -33.01 22.60 -12.84
N GLN A 97 -34.10 23.06 -13.46
CA GLN A 97 -35.14 22.20 -14.03
C GLN A 97 -34.89 22.11 -15.53
N ASP A 98 -35.15 20.91 -16.08
CA ASP A 98 -35.20 20.56 -17.50
C ASP A 98 -33.91 20.02 -18.14
N GLU A 99 -33.45 18.83 -17.71
CA GLU A 99 -32.70 17.87 -18.55
C GLU A 99 -33.09 16.43 -18.13
N PRO A 100 -33.24 15.46 -19.06
CA PRO A 100 -33.70 14.13 -18.74
C PRO A 100 -32.70 13.36 -17.86
N ASN A 101 -33.27 12.68 -16.88
CA ASN A 101 -32.65 12.02 -15.75
C ASN A 101 -31.83 10.76 -16.10
N VAL A 102 -30.62 10.92 -16.66
CA VAL A 102 -29.70 9.81 -16.99
C VAL A 102 -28.79 9.43 -15.81
N ASP A 103 -28.52 10.36 -14.88
CA ASP A 103 -27.54 10.18 -13.80
C ASP A 103 -28.05 9.39 -12.57
N GLN A 104 -29.36 9.34 -12.32
CA GLN A 104 -29.90 8.59 -11.16
C GLN A 104 -29.83 7.08 -11.34
N LEU A 105 -29.93 6.57 -12.58
CA LEU A 105 -29.69 5.15 -12.89
C LEU A 105 -28.24 4.77 -12.58
N SER A 106 -27.27 5.61 -12.99
CA SER A 106 -25.83 5.42 -12.73
C SER A 106 -25.49 5.38 -11.23
N LEU A 107 -26.14 6.21 -10.41
CA LEU A 107 -25.96 6.19 -8.95
C LEU A 107 -26.51 4.89 -8.31
N LYS A 108 -27.70 4.44 -8.72
CA LYS A 108 -28.29 3.17 -8.24
C LYS A 108 -27.45 1.97 -8.67
N ASP A 109 -26.93 1.96 -9.89
CA ASP A 109 -26.05 0.90 -10.38
C ASP A 109 -24.70 0.89 -9.64
N ARG A 110 -24.23 2.06 -9.20
CA ARG A 110 -23.02 2.18 -8.38
C ARG A 110 -23.26 1.74 -6.94
N GLN A 111 -24.46 1.92 -6.39
CA GLN A 111 -24.84 1.39 -5.08
C GLN A 111 -24.99 -0.14 -5.14
N ARG A 112 -25.69 -0.65 -6.15
CA ARG A 112 -25.86 -2.08 -6.39
C ARG A 112 -24.52 -2.81 -6.49
N ARG A 113 -23.58 -2.29 -7.29
CA ARG A 113 -22.22 -2.85 -7.38
C ARG A 113 -21.47 -2.87 -6.04
N ARG A 114 -21.68 -1.87 -5.17
CA ARG A 114 -21.08 -1.85 -3.83
C ARG A 114 -21.70 -2.90 -2.93
N GLU A 115 -23.01 -3.04 -2.95
CA GLU A 115 -23.75 -4.04 -2.18
C GLU A 115 -23.39 -5.46 -2.63
N GLU A 116 -23.31 -5.70 -3.94
CA GLU A 116 -22.84 -6.95 -4.54
C GLU A 116 -21.39 -7.25 -4.10
N SER A 117 -20.52 -6.24 -4.10
CA SER A 117 -19.13 -6.40 -3.62
C SER A 117 -19.07 -6.73 -2.13
N LEU A 118 -19.92 -6.10 -1.31
CA LEU A 118 -20.00 -6.37 0.13
C LEU A 118 -20.57 -7.76 0.41
N ALA A 119 -21.60 -8.17 -0.32
CA ALA A 119 -22.20 -9.50 -0.23
C ALA A 119 -21.21 -10.58 -0.64
N PHE A 120 -20.46 -10.36 -1.73
CA PHE A 120 -19.39 -11.26 -2.16
C PHE A 120 -18.29 -11.38 -1.10
N LYS A 121 -17.87 -10.25 -0.50
CA LYS A 121 -16.89 -10.24 0.59
C LYS A 121 -17.38 -11.05 1.80
N ARG A 122 -18.64 -10.87 2.21
CA ARG A 122 -19.25 -11.65 3.29
C ARG A 122 -19.28 -13.13 2.98
N LYS A 123 -19.65 -13.50 1.75
CA LYS A 123 -19.68 -14.90 1.29
C LYS A 123 -18.29 -15.54 1.37
N CYS A 124 -17.25 -14.85 0.90
CA CYS A 124 -15.88 -15.34 1.03
C CYS A 124 -15.43 -15.46 2.49
N GLU A 125 -15.85 -14.54 3.36
CA GLU A 125 -15.56 -14.62 4.80
C GLU A 125 -16.23 -15.84 5.45
N ASP A 126 -17.46 -16.16 5.06
CA ASP A 126 -18.20 -17.31 5.58
C ASP A 126 -17.62 -18.64 5.06
N GLU A 127 -17.31 -18.73 3.77
CA GLU A 127 -16.62 -19.88 3.18
C GLU A 127 -15.26 -20.11 3.85
N LYS A 128 -14.53 -19.03 4.15
CA LYS A 128 -13.28 -19.09 4.92
C LYS A 128 -13.51 -19.63 6.33
N ARG A 129 -14.51 -19.11 7.07
CA ARG A 129 -14.85 -19.60 8.42
C ARG A 129 -15.18 -21.10 8.39
N GLU A 130 -15.95 -21.52 7.42
CA GLU A 130 -16.35 -22.91 7.27
C GLU A 130 -15.16 -23.82 6.94
N LEU A 131 -14.29 -23.40 6.01
CA LEU A 131 -13.08 -24.15 5.67
C LEU A 131 -12.12 -24.25 6.86
N MET A 132 -11.98 -23.17 7.64
CA MET A 132 -11.18 -23.13 8.87
C MET A 132 -11.74 -24.08 9.94
N LEU A 133 -13.07 -24.18 10.08
CA LEU A 133 -13.72 -25.14 10.98
C LEU A 133 -13.46 -26.59 10.52
N ARG A 134 -13.67 -26.87 9.23
CA ARG A 134 -13.46 -28.20 8.62
C ARG A 134 -12.01 -28.69 8.78
N HIS A 135 -11.02 -27.80 8.64
CA HIS A 135 -9.60 -28.16 8.63
C HIS A 135 -8.81 -27.72 9.87
N ARG A 136 -9.50 -27.29 10.94
CA ARG A 136 -8.90 -26.71 12.15
C ARG A 136 -7.68 -27.46 12.68
N ARG A 137 -7.76 -28.79 12.75
CA ARG A 137 -6.67 -29.64 13.26
C ARG A 137 -5.45 -29.68 12.34
N LYS A 138 -5.64 -29.62 11.02
CA LYS A 138 -4.53 -29.58 10.05
C LYS A 138 -3.83 -28.23 10.11
N ILE A 139 -4.60 -27.15 10.17
CA ILE A 139 -4.08 -25.77 10.27
C ILE A 139 -3.24 -25.60 11.55
N VAL A 140 -3.76 -26.02 12.70
CA VAL A 140 -3.02 -25.93 13.98
C VAL A 140 -1.70 -26.72 13.93
N ARG A 141 -1.68 -27.90 13.32
CA ARG A 141 -0.45 -28.70 13.18
C ARG A 141 0.56 -28.03 12.26
N ALA A 142 0.10 -27.51 11.12
CA ALA A 142 0.94 -26.78 10.18
C ALA A 142 1.58 -25.54 10.85
N MET A 143 0.80 -24.78 11.63
CA MET A 143 1.31 -23.61 12.35
C MET A 143 2.38 -23.99 13.38
N ARG A 144 2.14 -25.01 14.20
CA ARG A 144 3.13 -25.49 15.18
C ARG A 144 4.44 -25.95 14.54
N HIS A 145 4.33 -26.65 13.40
CA HIS A 145 5.50 -27.10 12.65
C HIS A 145 6.28 -25.92 12.05
N PHE A 146 5.56 -24.93 11.49
CA PHE A 146 6.16 -23.71 10.97
C PHE A 146 6.91 -22.92 12.05
N GLU A 147 6.29 -22.70 13.21
CA GLU A 147 6.92 -22.02 14.34
C GLU A 147 8.17 -22.76 14.82
N LYS A 148 8.11 -24.09 14.90
CA LYS A 148 9.25 -24.92 15.26
C LYS A 148 10.40 -24.77 14.25
N ASN A 149 10.11 -24.92 12.95
CA ASN A 149 11.12 -24.79 11.90
C ASN A 149 11.79 -23.40 11.92
N MET A 150 11.00 -22.34 12.11
CA MET A 150 11.50 -20.97 12.23
C MET A 150 12.44 -20.78 13.43
N LEU A 151 12.14 -21.41 14.57
CA LEU A 151 13.00 -21.38 15.76
C LEU A 151 14.28 -22.17 15.53
N ASP A 152 14.18 -23.34 14.91
CA ASP A 152 15.31 -24.21 14.60
C ASP A 152 16.27 -23.53 13.61
N GLU A 153 15.75 -22.86 12.58
CA GLU A 153 16.55 -22.10 11.62
C GLU A 153 17.31 -20.94 12.29
N LYS A 154 16.67 -20.19 13.19
CA LYS A 154 17.35 -19.15 13.98
C LYS A 154 18.45 -19.74 14.87
N SER A 155 18.23 -20.93 15.43
CA SER A 155 19.25 -21.61 16.23
C SER A 155 20.45 -22.02 15.38
N ARG A 156 20.20 -22.66 14.23
CA ARG A 156 21.25 -23.06 13.27
C ARG A 156 22.05 -21.86 12.80
N ALA A 157 21.40 -20.77 12.42
CA ALA A 157 22.09 -19.54 12.01
C ALA A 157 23.03 -18.98 13.10
N ARG A 158 22.69 -19.12 14.39
CA ARG A 158 23.60 -18.73 15.48
C ARG A 158 24.79 -19.69 15.60
N GLN A 159 24.53 -20.99 15.50
CA GLN A 159 25.57 -22.02 15.56
C GLN A 159 26.55 -21.88 14.39
N GLU A 160 26.04 -21.65 13.17
CA GLU A 160 26.85 -21.41 11.97
C GLU A 160 27.72 -20.16 12.14
N ARG A 161 27.17 -19.05 12.67
CA ARG A 161 27.97 -17.86 12.97
C ARG A 161 29.08 -18.15 13.98
N GLN A 162 28.78 -18.88 15.04
CA GLN A 162 29.80 -19.26 16.04
C GLN A 162 30.86 -20.19 15.45
N ALA A 163 30.47 -21.15 14.62
CA ALA A 163 31.39 -22.06 13.94
C ALA A 163 32.28 -21.29 12.96
N LYS A 164 31.71 -20.36 12.19
CA LYS A 164 32.45 -19.49 11.29
C LYS A 164 33.48 -18.66 12.06
N LEU A 165 33.07 -17.97 13.13
CA LEU A 165 33.99 -17.20 13.96
C LEU A 165 35.12 -18.06 14.55
N LYS A 166 34.82 -19.30 14.98
CA LYS A 166 35.86 -20.23 15.45
C LYS A 166 36.83 -20.61 14.34
N ASN A 167 36.33 -20.90 13.15
CA ASN A 167 37.16 -21.26 12.00
C ASN A 167 38.03 -20.07 11.56
N ASP A 168 37.43 -18.89 11.43
CA ASP A 168 38.13 -17.63 11.09
C ASP A 168 39.23 -17.35 12.14
N ASN A 169 38.94 -17.51 13.44
CA ASN A 169 39.94 -17.36 14.49
C ASN A 169 41.04 -18.42 14.43
N GLN A 170 40.73 -19.68 14.10
CA GLN A 170 41.73 -20.74 13.91
C GLN A 170 42.65 -20.43 12.74
N GLN A 171 42.08 -19.97 11.63
CA GLN A 171 42.85 -19.56 10.45
C GLN A 171 43.79 -18.40 10.78
N LEU A 172 43.30 -17.37 11.48
CA LEU A 172 44.14 -16.24 11.92
C LEU A 172 45.30 -16.70 12.80
N LEU A 173 45.07 -17.63 13.72
CA LEU A 173 46.14 -18.19 14.56
C LEU A 173 47.16 -18.99 13.73
N GLN A 174 46.71 -19.75 12.74
CA GLN A 174 47.59 -20.45 11.82
C GLN A 174 48.44 -19.47 11.00
N ASP A 175 47.81 -18.45 10.40
CA ASP A 175 48.51 -17.42 9.61
C ASP A 175 49.57 -16.68 10.44
N LEU A 176 49.27 -16.38 11.72
CA LEU A 176 50.22 -15.79 12.67
C LEU A 176 51.38 -16.73 13.00
N TYR A 177 51.10 -18.04 13.16
CA TYR A 177 52.10 -19.05 13.48
C TYR A 177 53.03 -19.35 12.30
N GLU A 178 52.49 -19.38 11.08
CA GLU A 178 53.23 -19.50 9.82
C GLU A 178 54.04 -18.24 9.49
N GLY A 179 53.86 -17.16 10.26
CA GLY A 179 54.60 -15.93 10.09
C GLY A 179 54.26 -15.18 8.80
N LYS A 180 53.06 -15.41 8.24
CA LYS A 180 52.52 -14.59 7.15
C LYS A 180 52.36 -13.15 7.66
N LYS A 181 53.42 -12.35 7.52
CA LYS A 181 53.32 -10.89 7.62
C LYS A 181 52.41 -10.41 6.50
N ALA A 182 51.77 -9.26 6.71
CA ALA A 182 50.92 -8.55 5.76
C ALA A 182 51.70 -8.04 4.52
N SER A 183 52.55 -8.88 3.92
CA SER A 183 53.44 -8.59 2.79
C SER A 183 52.87 -9.04 1.45
N GLU A 184 51.65 -9.59 1.39
CA GLU A 184 50.97 -9.91 0.12
C GLU A 184 49.81 -8.94 -0.19
N LEU A 185 49.56 -7.94 0.66
CA LEU A 185 48.46 -6.97 0.53
C LEU A 185 48.86 -5.63 -0.10
N THR A 186 50.10 -5.49 -0.59
CA THR A 186 50.59 -4.28 -1.28
C THR A 186 50.99 -4.48 -2.73
N ASP A 187 50.78 -5.68 -3.30
CA ASP A 187 51.28 -6.00 -4.65
C ASP A 187 50.20 -5.93 -5.75
N PHE A 188 49.01 -5.41 -5.43
CA PHE A 188 48.00 -5.09 -6.44
C PHE A 188 47.62 -3.61 -6.40
N GLU A 189 48.02 -2.95 -7.50
CA GLU A 189 47.49 -1.71 -8.10
C GLU A 189 48.27 -0.40 -7.85
N THR A 190 49.39 -0.27 -8.57
CA THR A 190 49.63 0.84 -9.51
C THR A 190 48.90 0.61 -10.82
#